data_AF-A0A382ZH42-F1
#
_entry.id   AF-A0A382ZH42-F1
#
_cell.length_a   1.000
_cell.length_b   1.000
_cell.length_c   1.000
_cell.angle_alpha   90.00
_cell.angle_beta   90.00
_cell.angle_gamma   90.00
#
_symmetry.space_group_name_H-M   'P 1'
#
loop_
_entity.id
_entity.type
_entity.pdbx_description
1 polymer ?
#
loop_
_entity_poly.entity_id
_entity_poly.type
_entity_poly.pdbx_seq_one_letter_code
_entity_poly.pdbx_strand_id
1 'polypeptide(L)'
;MRTKSFPLLLLTGVCTFSFVGYPKNFAEGAPVDAANLSLRNEVKRSVERGVKWLAAKQEKEGRWGDEEYPALTALAVRAILGEPASGDRYQAQLDKGFAFILSNARSDGGLYGRGLASYNTSICMMALLQAKEPKYEPIIRKARNFLVNQQSDFDKRGEADNVFDGGIGYGARWAHSDLSN
;
A
#
# COMPACT_ATOMS: atom_id res chain seq x y z
N MET A 1 -62.23 -25.82 -28.13
CA MET A 1 -60.85 -26.03 -27.65
C MET A 1 -60.30 -24.68 -27.20
N ARG A 2 -60.16 -24.44 -25.89
CA ARG A 2 -59.64 -23.19 -25.31
C ARG A 2 -58.13 -23.35 -25.10
N THR A 3 -57.31 -22.67 -25.89
CA THR A 3 -55.85 -22.59 -25.67
C THR A 3 -55.56 -21.47 -24.69
N LYS A 4 -55.00 -21.81 -23.53
CA LYS A 4 -54.54 -20.85 -22.52
C LYS A 4 -53.18 -20.29 -22.93
N SER A 5 -53.06 -18.98 -23.06
CA SER A 5 -51.77 -18.28 -23.24
C SER A 5 -51.14 -18.05 -21.86
N PHE A 6 -49.88 -18.49 -21.68
CA PHE A 6 -49.04 -18.13 -20.54
C PHE A 6 -48.11 -16.97 -20.95
N PRO A 7 -47.95 -15.90 -20.15
CA PRO A 7 -46.95 -14.88 -20.42
C PRO A 7 -45.59 -15.33 -19.85
N LEU A 8 -44.58 -15.27 -20.70
CA LEU A 8 -43.17 -15.46 -20.34
C LEU A 8 -42.68 -14.18 -19.63
N LEU A 9 -42.59 -14.20 -18.30
CA LEU A 9 -41.96 -13.13 -17.52
C LEU A 9 -40.43 -13.31 -17.56
N LEU A 10 -39.77 -12.53 -18.42
CA LEU A 10 -38.32 -12.35 -18.40
C LEU A 10 -37.95 -11.47 -17.20
N LEU A 11 -37.55 -12.10 -16.10
CA LEU A 11 -36.91 -11.41 -14.98
C LEU A 11 -35.46 -11.08 -15.36
N THR A 12 -35.21 -9.87 -15.87
CA THR A 12 -33.86 -9.33 -15.96
C THR A 12 -33.43 -8.86 -14.56
N GLY A 13 -32.83 -9.78 -13.79
CA GLY A 13 -32.18 -9.46 -12.54
C GLY A 13 -30.91 -8.64 -12.79
N VAL A 14 -31.00 -7.32 -12.66
CA VAL A 14 -29.83 -6.45 -12.63
C VAL A 14 -29.16 -6.64 -11.27
N CYS A 15 -28.12 -7.48 -11.21
CA CYS A 15 -27.20 -7.50 -10.08
C CYS A 15 -26.38 -6.21 -10.08
N THR A 16 -26.88 -5.16 -9.43
CA THR A 16 -26.05 -4.04 -9.04
C THR A 16 -25.05 -4.55 -8.00
N PHE A 17 -23.84 -4.86 -8.42
CA PHE A 17 -22.71 -4.96 -7.49
C PHE A 17 -22.48 -3.57 -6.93
N SER A 18 -23.08 -3.29 -5.78
CA SER A 18 -22.69 -2.15 -4.96
C SER A 18 -21.20 -2.31 -4.64
N PHE A 19 -20.36 -1.53 -5.30
CA PHE A 19 -18.99 -1.30 -4.86
C PHE A 19 -19.10 -0.59 -3.51
N VAL A 20 -19.20 -1.39 -2.44
CA VAL A 20 -19.03 -0.89 -1.08
C VAL A 20 -17.58 -0.42 -1.01
N GLY A 21 -17.40 0.90 -1.16
CA GLY A 21 -16.10 1.53 -1.02
C GLY A 21 -15.51 1.12 0.32
N TYR A 22 -14.25 0.69 0.31
CA TYR A 22 -13.55 0.39 1.56
C TYR A 22 -13.58 1.65 2.43
N PRO A 23 -14.05 1.57 3.69
CA PRO A 23 -14.05 2.74 4.57
C PRO A 23 -12.62 3.27 4.65
N LYS A 24 -12.44 4.54 4.24
CA LYS A 24 -11.15 5.24 4.28
C LYS A 24 -10.64 5.37 5.72
N ASN A 25 -11.57 5.55 6.66
CA ASN A 25 -11.26 5.76 8.07
C ASN A 25 -11.81 4.61 8.91
N PHE A 26 -10.97 4.04 9.75
CA PHE A 26 -11.45 3.26 10.89
C PHE A 26 -12.19 4.22 11.82
N ALA A 27 -13.49 4.02 12.02
CA ALA A 27 -14.21 4.72 13.07
C ALA A 27 -13.61 4.29 14.42
N GLU A 28 -13.01 5.22 15.15
CA GLU A 28 -12.38 4.92 16.43
C GLU A 28 -13.47 4.49 17.43
N GLY A 29 -13.51 3.20 17.77
CA GLY A 29 -14.47 2.66 18.75
C GLY A 29 -14.21 3.17 20.17
N ALA A 30 -15.13 2.94 21.10
CA ALA A 30 -14.88 3.21 22.52
C ALA A 30 -13.66 2.42 23.02
N PRO A 31 -12.93 2.89 24.06
CA PRO A 31 -11.84 2.11 24.63
C PRO A 31 -12.38 0.75 25.08
N VAL A 32 -11.66 -0.33 24.75
CA VAL A 32 -12.06 -1.69 25.17
C VAL A 32 -12.11 -1.79 26.69
N ASP A 33 -11.22 -1.06 27.37
CA ASP A 33 -11.20 -0.88 28.81
C ASP A 33 -11.20 0.61 29.14
N ALA A 34 -12.20 1.06 29.90
CA ALA A 34 -12.35 2.45 30.32
C ALA A 34 -11.18 2.95 31.18
N ALA A 35 -10.48 2.07 31.90
CA ALA A 35 -9.30 2.43 32.68
C ALA A 35 -8.13 2.91 31.79
N ASN A 36 -8.08 2.49 30.53
CA ASN A 36 -7.03 2.85 29.57
C ASN A 36 -7.32 4.14 28.80
N LEU A 37 -8.33 4.92 29.19
CA LEU A 37 -8.68 6.16 28.50
C LEU A 37 -7.53 7.19 28.48
N SER A 38 -6.81 7.35 29.60
CA SER A 38 -5.65 8.27 29.65
C SER A 38 -4.56 7.82 28.68
N LEU A 39 -4.15 6.56 28.77
CA LEU A 39 -3.13 5.97 27.90
C LEU A 39 -3.49 6.13 26.42
N ARG A 40 -4.75 5.87 26.05
CA ARG A 40 -5.22 6.06 24.68
C ARG A 40 -5.05 7.51 24.21
N ASN A 41 -5.46 8.48 25.04
CA ASN A 41 -5.33 9.90 24.70
C ASN A 41 -3.87 10.35 24.62
N GLU A 42 -2.99 9.82 25.46
CA GLU A 42 -1.55 10.08 25.44
C GLU A 42 -0.88 9.53 24.18
N VAL A 43 -1.23 8.29 23.79
CA VAL A 43 -0.77 7.68 22.53
C VAL A 43 -1.25 8.50 21.34
N LYS A 44 -2.55 8.84 21.30
CA LYS A 44 -3.13 9.68 20.24
C LYS A 44 -2.39 11.00 20.10
N ARG A 45 -2.19 11.71 21.20
CA ARG A 45 -1.46 12.98 21.21
C ARG A 45 -0.01 12.81 20.75
N SER A 46 0.63 11.69 21.06
CA SER A 46 1.99 11.39 20.61
C SER A 46 2.05 11.15 19.09
N VAL A 47 1.08 10.41 18.54
CA VAL A 47 0.96 10.21 17.09
C VAL A 47 0.67 11.52 16.36
N GLU A 48 -0.29 12.31 16.85
CA GLU A 48 -0.63 13.64 16.29
C GLU A 48 0.60 14.57 16.22
N ARG A 49 1.45 14.56 17.26
CA ARG A 49 2.70 15.32 17.29
C ARG A 49 3.70 14.83 16.24
N GLY A 50 3.84 13.51 16.10
CA GLY A 50 4.71 12.90 15.09
C GLY A 50 4.26 13.25 13.67
N VAL A 51 2.97 13.10 13.38
CA VAL A 51 2.38 13.44 12.07
C VAL A 51 2.51 14.93 11.76
N LYS A 52 2.25 15.80 12.74
CA LYS A 52 2.48 17.25 12.59
C LYS A 52 3.92 17.56 12.23
N TRP A 53 4.88 16.90 12.88
CA TRP A 53 6.29 17.07 12.57
C TRP A 53 6.63 16.58 11.16
N LEU A 54 6.15 15.40 10.77
CA LEU A 54 6.34 14.86 9.42
C LEU A 54 5.80 15.82 8.35
N ALA A 55 4.56 16.30 8.51
CA ALA A 55 3.94 17.23 7.58
C ALA A 55 4.72 18.55 7.45
N ALA A 56 5.35 19.02 8.53
CA ALA A 56 6.19 20.23 8.52
C ALA A 56 7.59 20.00 7.93
N LYS A 57 8.02 18.75 7.77
CA LYS A 57 9.34 18.36 7.25
C LYS A 57 9.33 17.88 5.81
N GLN A 58 8.17 17.87 5.15
CA GLN A 58 8.09 17.56 3.73
C GLN A 58 8.92 18.56 2.92
N GLU A 59 9.75 18.06 2.02
CA GLU A 59 10.53 18.90 1.12
C GLU A 59 9.67 19.46 -0.02
N LYS A 60 10.19 20.43 -0.76
CA LYS A 60 9.43 21.17 -1.79
C LYS A 60 8.88 20.24 -2.87
N GLU A 61 9.64 19.22 -3.22
CA GLU A 61 9.34 18.20 -4.23
C GLU A 61 8.34 17.14 -3.73
N GLY A 62 7.87 17.23 -2.49
CA GLY A 62 6.90 16.30 -1.91
C GLY A 62 7.52 15.08 -1.23
N ARG A 63 8.85 14.97 -1.22
CA ARG A 63 9.58 13.85 -0.64
C ARG A 63 9.96 14.05 0.83
N TRP A 64 10.29 12.94 1.49
CA TRP A 64 11.05 12.87 2.72
C TRP A 64 12.28 12.02 2.49
N GLY A 65 13.44 12.50 2.95
CA GLY A 65 14.70 11.79 2.79
C GLY A 65 15.18 11.80 1.34
N ASP A 66 16.29 11.09 1.09
CA ASP A 66 17.00 11.07 -0.19
C ASP A 66 16.08 10.67 -1.38
N GLU A 67 16.25 11.40 -2.50
CA GLU A 67 15.42 11.24 -3.71
C GLU A 67 15.53 9.86 -4.36
N GLU A 68 16.67 9.17 -4.17
CA GLU A 68 16.91 7.84 -4.74
C GLU A 68 16.21 6.72 -3.96
N TYR A 69 15.63 7.03 -2.79
CA TYR A 69 15.01 6.07 -1.88
C TYR A 69 13.54 6.43 -1.57
N PRO A 70 12.61 6.21 -2.53
CA PRO A 70 11.19 6.56 -2.36
C PRO A 70 10.50 5.83 -1.20
N ALA A 71 11.07 4.76 -0.66
CA ALA A 71 10.61 4.13 0.58
C ALA A 71 10.49 5.11 1.75
N LEU A 72 11.42 6.07 1.90
CA LEU A 72 11.40 7.02 3.01
C LEU A 72 10.18 7.94 2.93
N THR A 73 9.85 8.39 1.73
CA THR A 73 8.61 9.14 1.45
C THR A 73 7.38 8.28 1.71
N ALA A 74 7.39 7.03 1.25
CA ALA A 74 6.28 6.11 1.46
C ALA A 74 6.02 5.83 2.96
N LEU A 75 7.05 5.71 3.79
CA LEU A 75 6.90 5.58 5.25
C LEU A 75 6.22 6.80 5.87
N ALA A 76 6.65 8.01 5.49
CA ALA A 76 6.03 9.24 5.97
C ALA A 76 4.56 9.37 5.53
N VAL A 77 4.27 9.06 4.25
CA VAL A 77 2.91 9.04 3.71
C VAL A 77 2.03 8.06 4.47
N ARG A 78 2.53 6.84 4.75
CA ARG A 78 1.78 5.83 5.53
C ARG A 78 1.48 6.28 6.95
N ALA A 79 2.45 6.92 7.61
CA ALA A 79 2.27 7.45 8.96
C ALA A 79 1.21 8.55 8.99
N ILE A 80 1.24 9.49 8.05
CA ILE A 80 0.26 10.57 7.94
C ILE A 80 -1.13 10.01 7.62
N LEU A 81 -1.23 9.10 6.64
CA LEU A 81 -2.48 8.49 6.22
C LEU A 81 -3.10 7.58 7.30
N GLY A 82 -2.27 6.99 8.16
CA GLY A 82 -2.70 6.10 9.24
C GLY A 82 -3.21 6.83 10.49
N GLU A 83 -3.14 8.16 10.54
CA GLU A 83 -3.54 8.95 11.71
C GLU A 83 -4.96 9.50 11.51
N PRO A 84 -5.97 8.91 12.18
CA PRO A 84 -7.38 9.22 11.89
C PRO A 84 -7.81 10.61 12.35
N ALA A 85 -7.13 11.23 13.34
CA ALA A 85 -7.54 12.53 13.88
C ALA A 85 -7.16 13.71 12.98
N SER A 86 -6.27 13.50 12.00
CA SER A 86 -5.88 14.52 11.04
C SER A 86 -6.98 14.81 10.02
N GLY A 87 -7.88 13.85 9.76
CA GLY A 87 -8.85 13.97 8.66
C GLY A 87 -8.14 14.39 7.37
N ASP A 88 -8.65 15.43 6.72
CA ASP A 88 -8.09 15.94 5.46
C ASP A 88 -6.99 17.01 5.66
N ARG A 89 -6.58 17.30 6.91
CA ARG A 89 -5.63 18.39 7.24
C ARG A 89 -4.33 18.33 6.44
N TYR A 90 -3.86 17.13 6.14
CA TYR A 90 -2.59 16.91 5.45
C TYR A 90 -2.75 16.36 4.03
N GLN A 91 -3.92 16.55 3.41
CA GLN A 91 -4.21 16.05 2.07
C GLN A 91 -3.20 16.56 1.04
N ALA A 92 -2.80 17.84 1.11
CA ALA A 92 -1.81 18.41 0.20
C ALA A 92 -0.43 17.73 0.32
N GLN A 93 -0.02 17.37 1.54
CA GLN A 93 1.22 16.63 1.79
C GLN A 93 1.12 15.21 1.26
N LEU A 94 -0.01 14.54 1.50
CA LEU A 94 -0.28 13.20 0.97
C LEU A 94 -0.25 13.19 -0.56
N ASP A 95 -0.92 14.12 -1.21
CA ASP A 95 -0.97 14.21 -2.68
C ASP A 95 0.43 14.38 -3.29
N LYS A 96 1.25 15.27 -2.70
CA LYS A 96 2.65 15.46 -3.12
C LYS A 96 3.50 14.22 -2.86
N GLY A 97 3.32 13.57 -1.71
CA GLY A 97 4.04 12.34 -1.37
C GLY A 97 3.70 11.19 -2.32
N PHE A 98 2.41 11.02 -2.63
CA PHE A 98 1.99 10.05 -3.65
C PHE A 98 2.53 10.40 -5.03
N ALA A 99 2.49 11.67 -5.44
CA ALA A 99 3.06 12.08 -6.72
C ALA A 99 4.55 11.73 -6.83
N PHE A 100 5.34 11.97 -5.77
CA PHE A 100 6.75 11.60 -5.71
C PHE A 100 6.96 10.07 -5.77
N ILE A 101 6.15 9.28 -5.06
CA ILE A 101 6.22 7.81 -5.14
C ILE A 101 5.96 7.34 -6.58
N LEU A 102 4.92 7.87 -7.20
CA LEU A 102 4.52 7.49 -8.56
C LEU A 102 5.55 7.92 -9.61
N SER A 103 6.26 9.04 -9.42
CA SER A 103 7.32 9.47 -10.34
C SER A 103 8.55 8.55 -10.32
N ASN A 104 8.67 7.68 -9.32
CA ASN A 104 9.73 6.68 -9.22
C ASN A 104 9.37 5.33 -9.88
N ALA A 105 8.24 5.26 -10.59
CA ALA A 105 7.86 4.07 -11.34
C ALA A 105 8.86 3.78 -12.48
N ARG A 106 9.23 2.50 -12.60
CA ARG A 106 10.14 2.00 -13.64
C ARG A 106 9.39 1.15 -14.66
N SER A 107 10.01 0.95 -15.82
CA SER A 107 9.42 0.18 -16.93
C SER A 107 9.22 -1.30 -16.61
N ASP A 108 10.01 -1.85 -15.68
CA ASP A 108 9.89 -3.21 -15.16
C ASP A 108 8.77 -3.38 -14.11
N GLY A 109 8.10 -2.28 -13.74
CA GLY A 109 7.03 -2.25 -12.75
C GLY A 109 7.47 -1.97 -11.32
N GLY A 110 8.77 -1.86 -11.06
CA GLY A 110 9.30 -1.46 -9.76
C GLY A 110 9.07 0.02 -9.44
N LEU A 111 9.20 0.37 -8.16
CA LEU A 111 9.14 1.74 -7.64
C LEU A 111 10.42 2.01 -6.84
N TYR A 112 11.45 2.53 -7.50
CA TYR A 112 12.77 2.74 -6.89
C TYR A 112 13.60 3.79 -7.65
N GLY A 113 14.48 4.50 -6.93
CA GLY A 113 15.50 5.37 -7.51
C GLY A 113 16.75 4.57 -7.89
N ARG A 114 17.60 4.29 -6.89
CA ARG A 114 18.86 3.54 -7.03
C ARG A 114 18.98 2.45 -5.96
N GLY A 115 19.29 1.23 -6.40
CA GLY A 115 19.49 0.09 -5.51
C GLY A 115 18.23 -0.27 -4.69
N LEU A 116 18.33 -1.30 -3.85
CA LEU A 116 17.27 -1.71 -2.92
C LEU A 116 15.88 -1.78 -3.57
N ALA A 117 15.80 -2.28 -4.81
CA ALA A 117 14.60 -2.17 -5.63
C ALA A 117 13.41 -2.90 -4.99
N SER A 118 13.64 -4.09 -4.42
CA SER A 118 12.65 -4.86 -3.67
C SER A 118 12.14 -4.10 -2.44
N TYR A 119 13.04 -3.48 -1.66
CA TYR A 119 12.69 -2.71 -0.46
C TYR A 119 11.83 -1.50 -0.80
N ASN A 120 12.32 -0.67 -1.73
CA ASN A 120 11.63 0.53 -2.18
C ASN A 120 10.25 0.20 -2.75
N THR A 121 10.18 -0.81 -3.63
CA THR A 121 8.92 -1.21 -4.25
C THR A 121 7.92 -1.72 -3.23
N SER A 122 8.36 -2.52 -2.26
CA SER A 122 7.49 -3.08 -1.22
C SER A 122 6.84 -2.00 -0.36
N ILE A 123 7.64 -1.06 0.15
CA ILE A 123 7.12 0.01 1.03
C ILE A 123 6.25 0.99 0.24
N CYS A 124 6.64 1.34 -0.99
CA CYS A 124 5.83 2.19 -1.87
C CYS A 124 4.48 1.54 -2.20
N MET A 125 4.47 0.26 -2.59
CA MET A 125 3.24 -0.48 -2.86
C MET A 125 2.33 -0.53 -1.63
N MET A 126 2.91 -0.74 -0.44
CA MET A 126 2.17 -0.73 0.81
C MET A 126 1.53 0.64 1.09
N ALA A 127 2.18 1.76 0.75
CA ALA A 127 1.59 3.11 0.88
C ALA A 127 0.40 3.31 -0.07
N LEU A 128 0.55 2.88 -1.32
CA LEU A 128 -0.50 2.97 -2.34
C LEU A 128 -1.72 2.12 -1.97
N LEU A 129 -1.50 0.90 -1.46
CA LEU A 129 -2.57 0.03 -0.96
C LEU A 129 -3.36 0.67 0.20
N GLN A 130 -2.67 1.33 1.13
CA GLN A 130 -3.30 1.96 2.28
C GLN A 130 -4.25 3.11 1.88
N ALA A 131 -3.98 3.78 0.75
CA ALA A 131 -4.85 4.84 0.24
C ALA A 131 -6.25 4.36 -0.15
N LYS A 132 -6.39 3.07 -0.50
CA LYS A 132 -7.66 2.46 -0.96
C LYS A 132 -8.30 3.23 -2.13
N GLU A 133 -7.45 3.78 -3.00
CA GLU A 133 -7.84 4.57 -4.17
C GLU A 133 -7.76 3.70 -5.44
N PRO A 134 -8.88 3.46 -6.16
CA PRO A 134 -8.88 2.59 -7.34
C PRO A 134 -7.89 2.98 -8.44
N LYS A 135 -7.55 4.28 -8.55
CA LYS A 135 -6.56 4.80 -9.51
C LYS A 135 -5.16 4.19 -9.32
N TYR A 136 -4.82 3.68 -8.14
CA TYR A 136 -3.52 3.05 -7.87
C TYR A 136 -3.47 1.56 -8.20
N GLU A 137 -4.61 0.93 -8.50
CA GLU A 137 -4.67 -0.50 -8.80
C GLU A 137 -3.72 -0.94 -9.94
N PRO A 138 -3.62 -0.24 -11.08
CA PRO A 138 -2.74 -0.65 -12.16
C PRO A 138 -1.26 -0.67 -11.77
N ILE A 139 -0.81 0.32 -10.98
CA ILE A 139 0.60 0.40 -10.55
C ILE A 139 0.89 -0.59 -9.42
N ILE A 140 -0.07 -0.83 -8.52
CA ILE A 140 0.03 -1.87 -7.48
C ILE A 140 0.23 -3.25 -8.12
N ARG A 141 -0.52 -3.57 -9.18
CA ARG A 141 -0.35 -4.85 -9.90
C ARG A 141 1.03 -4.98 -10.54
N LYS A 142 1.54 -3.92 -11.14
CA LYS A 142 2.90 -3.90 -11.70
C LYS A 142 3.96 -4.08 -10.62
N ALA A 143 3.86 -3.35 -9.51
CA ALA A 143 4.76 -3.47 -8.37
C ALA A 143 4.74 -4.88 -7.76
N ARG A 144 3.55 -5.48 -7.61
CA ARG A 144 3.43 -6.88 -7.16
C ARG A 144 4.13 -7.84 -8.10
N ASN A 145 3.89 -7.71 -9.41
CA ASN A 145 4.53 -8.58 -10.41
C ASN A 145 6.06 -8.42 -10.40
N PHE A 146 6.55 -7.19 -10.26
CA PHE A 146 7.98 -6.92 -10.08
C PHE A 146 8.54 -7.69 -8.88
N LEU A 147 7.90 -7.62 -7.71
CA LEU A 147 8.33 -8.29 -6.48
C LEU A 147 8.30 -9.82 -6.60
N VAL A 148 7.26 -10.40 -7.19
CA VAL A 148 7.19 -11.84 -7.45
C VAL A 148 8.35 -12.29 -8.34
N ASN A 149 8.71 -11.49 -9.34
CA ASN A 149 9.84 -11.78 -10.22
C ASN A 149 11.21 -11.58 -9.55
N GLN A 150 11.29 -11.07 -8.32
CA GLN A 150 12.54 -11.02 -7.54
C GLN A 150 12.78 -12.29 -6.71
N GLN A 151 11.83 -13.21 -6.68
CA GLN A 151 11.95 -14.45 -5.92
C GLN A 151 13.02 -15.35 -6.55
N SER A 152 13.93 -15.85 -5.72
CA SER A 152 14.97 -16.77 -6.12
C SER A 152 14.39 -18.17 -6.38
N ASP A 153 14.92 -18.82 -7.42
CA ASP A 153 14.61 -20.17 -7.88
C ASP A 153 15.92 -20.70 -8.46
N PHE A 154 16.67 -21.43 -7.63
CA PHE A 154 17.99 -21.98 -7.93
C PHE A 154 17.86 -23.37 -8.54
N ASP A 155 18.97 -23.88 -9.08
CA ASP A 155 19.04 -25.21 -9.68
C ASP A 155 17.98 -25.46 -10.77
N LYS A 156 16.82 -26.04 -10.44
CA LYS A 156 15.76 -26.33 -11.42
C LYS A 156 14.53 -25.44 -11.22
N ARG A 157 14.30 -24.60 -12.22
CA ARG A 157 13.15 -23.70 -12.27
C ARG A 157 11.81 -24.40 -11.96
N GLY A 158 11.17 -23.96 -10.87
CA GLY A 158 9.86 -24.43 -10.45
C GLY A 158 9.87 -25.71 -9.60
N GLU A 159 11.05 -26.23 -9.26
CA GLU A 159 11.22 -27.23 -8.21
C GLU A 159 11.69 -26.52 -6.92
N ALA A 160 11.31 -27.04 -5.75
CA ALA A 160 11.80 -26.53 -4.47
C ALA A 160 12.97 -27.42 -4.02
N ASP A 161 14.11 -27.29 -4.69
CA ASP A 161 15.27 -28.17 -4.56
C ASP A 161 16.50 -27.49 -3.94
N ASN A 162 16.41 -26.18 -3.67
CA ASN A 162 17.43 -25.42 -2.98
C ASN A 162 16.90 -24.74 -1.70
N VAL A 163 17.72 -24.69 -0.65
CA VAL A 163 17.39 -24.03 0.62
C VAL A 163 17.23 -22.51 0.52
N PHE A 164 17.65 -21.93 -0.60
CA PHE A 164 17.52 -20.50 -0.89
C PHE A 164 16.36 -20.17 -1.84
N ASP A 165 15.63 -21.18 -2.32
CA ASP A 165 14.43 -20.97 -3.13
C ASP A 165 13.38 -20.21 -2.34
N GLY A 166 12.64 -19.34 -3.04
CA GLY A 166 11.62 -18.53 -2.41
C GLY A 166 12.14 -17.24 -1.76
N GLY A 167 13.45 -17.11 -1.56
CA GLY A 167 14.05 -15.92 -0.97
C GLY A 167 13.96 -14.68 -1.86
N ILE A 168 13.92 -13.49 -1.25
CA ILE A 168 13.99 -12.20 -1.96
C ILE A 168 15.12 -11.35 -1.39
N GLY A 169 16.06 -10.95 -2.24
CA GLY A 169 17.22 -10.14 -1.87
C GLY A 169 17.05 -8.64 -2.11
N TYR A 170 18.02 -7.87 -1.63
CA TYR A 170 18.11 -6.41 -1.80
C TYR A 170 18.95 -5.98 -3.02
N GLY A 171 19.35 -6.92 -3.88
CA GLY A 171 20.18 -6.71 -5.07
C GLY A 171 21.30 -7.74 -5.19
N ALA A 172 22.17 -7.57 -6.18
CA ALA A 172 23.18 -8.56 -6.61
C ALA A 172 24.41 -8.73 -5.70
N ARG A 173 24.41 -8.16 -4.49
CA ARG A 173 25.63 -8.14 -3.64
C ARG A 173 25.94 -9.51 -3.01
N TRP A 174 24.92 -10.33 -2.78
CA TRP A 174 25.07 -11.66 -2.21
C TRP A 174 24.41 -12.69 -3.13
N ALA A 175 24.97 -13.89 -3.20
CA ALA A 175 24.47 -14.96 -4.05
C ALA A 175 23.14 -15.55 -3.56
N HIS A 176 22.71 -15.20 -2.34
CA HIS A 176 21.46 -15.67 -1.74
C HIS A 176 20.77 -14.54 -0.96
N SER A 177 19.46 -14.70 -0.78
CA SER A 177 18.60 -13.78 -0.02
C SER A 177 18.88 -13.89 1.48
N ASP A 178 18.75 -12.77 2.21
CA ASP A 178 18.95 -12.71 3.68
C ASP A 178 17.71 -13.25 4.44
N LEU A 179 16.55 -13.22 3.79
CA LEU A 179 15.33 -13.86 4.25
C LEU A 179 14.99 -15.00 3.27
N SER A 180 15.36 -16.23 3.63
CA SER A 180 14.76 -17.45 3.07
C SER A 180 13.45 -17.71 3.80
N ASN A 181 12.34 -17.88 3.08
CA ASN A 181 11.04 -18.25 3.67
C ASN A 181 10.74 -19.72 3.40
#